data_AF-I3I9B7-F1
#
_entry.id   AF-I3I9B7-F1
#
_cell.length_a   1.000
_cell.length_b   1.000
_cell.length_c   1.000
_cell.angle_alpha   90.00
_cell.angle_beta   90.00
_cell.angle_gamma   90.00
#
_symmetry.space_group_name_H-M   'P 1'
#
loop_
_entity.id
_entity.type
_entity.pdbx_description
1 polymer ?
#
loop_
_entity_poly.entity_id
_entity_poly.type
_entity_poly.pdbx_seq_one_letter_code
_entity_poly.pdbx_strand_id
1 'polypeptide(L)'
;MLTNRPYILADEVDFLHNYYERLVVQEVHDQSERVQQGDRDFLADVACVALNRLPPRYIRHDVDMTFFMSPQDMVEIANKVSQAVTDALHYVESRERGEEIKLPSVEVSLISTRGDKPQKAAATKTEKPTKPAKAPAKPKTPKKKT
;
A
#
# COMPACT_ATOMS: atom_id res chain seq x y z
N MET A 1 2.90 -47.41 -7.12
CA MET A 1 1.76 -47.07 -6.25
C MET A 1 1.72 -45.55 -6.15
N LEU A 2 0.73 -44.92 -6.77
CA LEU A 2 0.52 -43.47 -6.66
C LEU A 2 -0.05 -43.22 -5.27
N THR A 3 0.77 -42.72 -4.36
CA THR A 3 0.33 -42.32 -3.03
C THR A 3 -0.64 -41.17 -3.19
N ASN A 4 -1.93 -41.45 -2.97
CA ASN A 4 -2.95 -40.43 -2.69
C ASN A 4 -2.57 -39.77 -1.37
N ARG A 5 -1.61 -38.83 -1.43
CA ARG A 5 -1.35 -37.91 -0.33
C ARG A 5 -2.58 -37.00 -0.31
N PRO A 6 -3.39 -37.00 0.76
CA PRO A 6 -4.50 -36.07 0.83
C PRO A 6 -3.92 -34.67 0.65
N TYR A 7 -4.43 -33.95 -0.35
CA TYR A 7 -4.06 -32.58 -0.62
C TYR A 7 -4.65 -31.74 0.53
N ILE A 8 -3.88 -31.58 1.61
CA ILE A 8 -4.27 -30.74 2.74
C ILE A 8 -4.02 -29.30 2.29
N LEU A 9 -5.06 -28.65 1.76
CA LEU A 9 -4.99 -27.25 1.33
C LEU A 9 -4.45 -26.32 2.43
N ALA A 10 -4.67 -26.66 3.71
CA ALA A 10 -4.18 -25.89 4.84
C ALA A 10 -2.64 -25.79 4.89
N ASP A 11 -1.91 -26.86 4.54
CA ASP A 11 -0.43 -26.83 4.51
C ASP A 11 0.10 -26.06 3.28
N GLU A 12 -0.71 -25.87 2.23
CA GLU A 12 -0.25 -25.23 0.99
C GLU A 12 -0.24 -23.70 1.06
N VAL A 13 -1.10 -23.12 1.90
CA VAL A 13 -1.18 -21.66 2.07
C VAL A 13 0.01 -21.13 2.87
N ASP A 14 0.60 -21.96 3.73
CA ASP A 14 1.77 -21.58 4.55
C ASP A 14 3.04 -21.32 3.72
N PHE A 15 3.10 -21.78 2.46
CA PHE A 15 4.19 -21.46 1.54
C PHE A 15 3.94 -20.20 0.70
N LEU A 16 2.79 -19.53 0.82
CA LEU A 16 2.48 -18.28 0.12
C LEU A 16 1.94 -17.24 1.10
N HIS A 17 2.82 -16.38 1.58
CA HIS A 17 2.50 -15.34 2.55
C HIS A 17 2.82 -13.96 2.01
N ASN A 18 2.23 -12.92 2.61
CA ASN A 18 2.61 -11.55 2.30
C ASN A 18 3.94 -11.22 2.99
N TYR A 19 4.89 -10.66 2.24
CA TYR A 19 6.22 -10.28 2.73
C TYR A 19 6.16 -9.38 3.97
N TYR A 20 5.15 -8.52 4.06
CA TYR A 20 5.00 -7.59 5.18
C TYR A 20 4.53 -8.23 6.48
N GLU A 21 3.99 -9.46 6.48
CA GLU A 21 3.40 -10.09 7.67
C GLU A 21 4.39 -10.17 8.83
N ARG A 22 5.57 -10.75 8.59
CA ARG A 22 6.59 -10.89 9.63
C ARG A 22 7.14 -9.55 10.10
N LEU A 23 7.30 -8.59 9.18
CA LEU A 23 7.80 -7.25 9.49
C LEU A 23 6.81 -6.49 10.37
N VAL A 24 5.52 -6.56 10.05
CA VAL A 24 4.45 -5.93 10.82
C VAL A 24 4.34 -6.55 12.21
N VAL A 25 4.31 -7.88 12.32
CA VAL A 25 4.23 -8.57 13.62
C VAL A 25 5.40 -8.20 14.53
N GLN A 26 6.61 -8.16 13.97
CA GLN A 26 7.82 -7.76 14.70
C GLN A 26 7.71 -6.31 15.18
N GLU A 27 7.37 -5.38 14.28
CA GLU A 27 7.26 -3.96 14.61
C GLU A 27 6.17 -3.68 15.65
N VAL A 28 5.02 -4.36 15.57
CA VAL A 28 3.95 -4.25 16.58
C VAL A 28 4.44 -4.75 17.95
N HIS A 29 5.15 -5.87 17.98
CA HIS A 29 5.75 -6.40 19.20
C HIS A 29 6.79 -5.45 19.79
N ASP A 30 7.56 -4.76 18.95
CA ASP A 30 8.58 -3.81 19.40
C ASP A 30 7.98 -2.48 19.89
N GLN A 31 6.86 -2.03 19.31
CA GLN A 31 6.18 -0.79 19.69
C GLN A 31 5.18 -0.93 20.87
N SER A 32 4.65 -2.13 21.16
CA SER A 32 3.57 -2.31 22.13
C SER A 32 3.93 -3.24 23.30
N GLU A 33 4.01 -2.69 24.51
CA GLU A 33 4.20 -3.49 25.74
C GLU A 33 3.06 -4.50 25.98
N ARG A 34 1.82 -4.17 25.59
CA ARG A 34 0.65 -5.05 25.72
C ARG A 34 0.83 -6.35 24.92
N VAL A 35 1.38 -6.23 23.72
CA VAL A 35 1.70 -7.39 22.88
C VAL A 35 2.86 -8.19 23.48
N GLN A 36 3.88 -7.54 24.02
CA GLN A 36 4.99 -8.20 24.72
C GLN A 36 4.53 -8.99 25.95
N GLN A 37 3.46 -8.53 26.61
CA GLN A 37 2.81 -9.22 27.73
C GLN A 37 1.94 -10.41 27.27
N GLY A 38 1.78 -10.61 25.96
CA GLY A 38 1.12 -11.78 25.38
C GLY A 38 -0.31 -11.56 24.88
N ASP A 39 -0.76 -10.32 24.72
CA ASP A 39 -2.08 -10.04 24.14
C ASP A 39 -2.09 -10.32 22.62
N ARG A 40 -2.53 -11.52 22.26
CA ARG A 40 -2.56 -11.99 20.87
C ARG A 40 -3.71 -11.41 20.06
N ASP A 41 -4.83 -11.10 20.70
CA ASP A 41 -6.01 -10.54 20.03
C ASP A 41 -5.73 -9.10 19.62
N PHE A 42 -5.12 -8.31 20.52
CA PHE A 42 -4.67 -6.95 20.21
C PHE A 42 -3.60 -6.94 19.11
N LEU A 43 -2.64 -7.86 19.15
CA LEU A 43 -1.65 -8.02 18.07
C LEU A 43 -2.33 -8.30 16.73
N ALA A 44 -3.31 -9.22 16.69
CA ALA A 44 -4.01 -9.56 15.46
C ALA A 44 -4.79 -8.37 14.89
N ASP A 45 -5.52 -7.63 15.72
CA ASP A 45 -6.28 -6.46 15.31
C ASP A 45 -5.37 -5.36 14.71
N VAL A 46 -4.27 -5.04 15.40
CA VAL A 46 -3.30 -4.04 14.94
C VAL A 46 -2.62 -4.49 13.65
N ALA A 47 -2.18 -5.75 13.58
CA ALA A 47 -1.51 -6.30 12.41
C ALA A 47 -2.45 -6.32 11.18
N CYS A 48 -3.72 -6.69 11.34
CA CYS A 48 -4.71 -6.66 10.25
C CYS A 48 -4.92 -5.24 9.71
N VAL A 49 -5.00 -4.23 10.59
CA VAL A 49 -5.15 -2.82 10.18
C VAL A 49 -3.89 -2.33 9.47
N ALA A 50 -2.70 -2.63 9.99
CA ALA A 50 -1.43 -2.22 9.38
C ALA A 50 -1.21 -2.88 8.01
N LEU A 51 -1.48 -4.18 7.87
CA LEU A 51 -1.27 -4.90 6.60
C LEU A 51 -2.16 -4.38 5.47
N ASN A 52 -3.41 -3.99 5.79
CA ASN A 52 -4.33 -3.40 4.81
C ASN A 52 -3.90 -2.00 4.34
N ARG A 53 -2.93 -1.38 5.01
CA ARG A 53 -2.35 -0.08 4.65
C ARG A 53 -1.09 -0.21 3.79
N LEU A 54 -0.56 -1.42 3.64
CA LEU A 54 0.64 -1.69 2.86
C LEU A 54 0.26 -2.30 1.50
N PRO A 55 1.06 -2.08 0.44
CA PRO A 55 0.85 -2.75 -0.84
C PRO A 55 0.94 -4.28 -0.65
N PRO A 56 -0.04 -5.07 -1.10
CA PRO A 56 0.02 -6.53 -0.95
C PRO A 56 1.17 -7.09 -1.79
N ARG A 57 2.01 -7.94 -1.19
CA ARG A 57 3.14 -8.58 -1.88
C ARG A 57 3.31 -10.03 -1.44
N TYR A 58 2.73 -10.95 -2.21
CA TYR A 58 2.80 -12.38 -1.91
C TYR A 58 4.06 -13.02 -2.48
N ILE A 59 4.71 -13.82 -1.65
CA ILE A 59 6.02 -14.43 -1.92
C ILE A 59 6.01 -15.86 -1.42
N ARG A 60 6.92 -16.68 -1.96
CA ARG A 60 7.13 -18.04 -1.43
C ARG A 60 8.14 -18.06 -0.29
N HIS A 61 9.26 -17.34 -0.45
CA HIS A 61 10.30 -17.27 0.57
C HIS A 61 10.87 -15.85 0.68
N ASP A 62 11.12 -15.41 1.90
CA ASP A 62 11.68 -14.07 2.19
C ASP A 62 13.09 -13.90 1.59
N VAL A 63 13.84 -14.99 1.47
CA VAL A 63 15.20 -15.00 0.91
C VAL A 63 15.23 -14.60 -0.55
N ASP A 64 14.21 -15.00 -1.32
CA ASP A 64 14.09 -14.63 -2.74
C ASP A 64 13.89 -13.12 -2.85
N MET A 65 13.02 -12.57 -2.01
CA MET A 65 12.74 -11.13 -2.01
C MET A 65 13.93 -10.28 -1.59
N THR A 66 14.61 -10.66 -0.51
CA THR A 66 15.74 -9.90 0.04
C THR A 66 16.89 -9.81 -0.97
N PHE A 67 17.09 -10.85 -1.80
CA PHE A 67 18.12 -10.86 -2.85
C PHE A 67 17.86 -9.84 -3.97
N PHE A 68 16.59 -9.54 -4.29
CA PHE A 68 16.22 -8.62 -5.37
C PHE A 68 16.00 -7.17 -4.91
N MET A 69 16.01 -6.90 -3.60
CA MET A 69 15.85 -5.55 -3.05
C MET A 69 17.19 -4.83 -2.93
N SER A 70 17.19 -3.53 -3.24
CA SER A 70 18.31 -2.68 -2.88
C SER A 70 18.28 -2.35 -1.37
N PRO A 71 19.42 -1.99 -0.75
CA PRO A 71 19.43 -1.53 0.64
C PRO A 71 18.50 -0.34 0.89
N GLN A 72 18.35 0.54 -0.11
CA GLN A 72 17.43 1.68 -0.06
C GLN A 72 15.97 1.22 0.03
N ASP A 73 15.58 0.23 -0.80
CA ASP A 73 14.22 -0.32 -0.77
C ASP A 73 13.90 -0.94 0.60
N MET A 74 14.87 -1.61 1.23
CA MET A 74 14.70 -2.20 2.56
C MET A 74 14.42 -1.13 3.62
N VAL A 75 15.15 -0.01 3.59
CA VAL A 75 14.93 1.11 4.50
C VAL A 75 13.57 1.77 4.25
N GLU A 76 13.19 1.97 2.99
CA GLU A 76 11.87 2.51 2.65
C GLU A 76 10.74 1.60 3.13
N ILE A 77 10.89 0.29 2.99
CA ILE A 77 9.93 -0.70 3.50
C ILE A 77 9.84 -0.61 5.02
N ALA A 78 10.96 -0.61 5.73
CA ALA A 78 10.97 -0.50 7.19
C ALA A 78 10.24 0.77 7.67
N ASN A 79 10.52 1.92 7.03
CA ASN A 79 9.86 3.17 7.35
C ASN A 79 8.33 3.12 7.10
N LYS A 80 7.91 2.53 5.97
CA LYS A 80 6.49 2.35 5.64
C LYS A 80 5.78 1.43 6.64
N VAL A 81 6.43 0.33 7.03
CA VAL A 81 5.90 -0.60 8.04
C VAL A 81 5.76 0.10 9.38
N SER A 82 6.81 0.78 9.85
CA SER A 82 6.80 1.50 11.12
C SER A 82 5.66 2.54 11.17
N GLN A 83 5.51 3.34 10.12
CA GLN A 83 4.42 4.31 10.02
C GLN A 83 3.04 3.65 10.00
N ALA A 84 2.86 2.57 9.23
CA ALA A 84 1.58 1.86 9.15
C ALA A 84 1.19 1.23 10.49
N VAL A 85 2.17 0.71 11.24
CA VAL A 85 1.97 0.14 12.58
C VAL A 85 1.62 1.21 13.61
N THR A 86 2.32 2.34 13.62
CA THR A 86 1.99 3.46 14.51
C THR A 86 0.58 3.99 14.26
N ASP A 87 0.18 4.16 13.01
CA ASP A 87 -1.19 4.54 12.64
C ASP A 87 -2.22 3.50 13.12
N ALA A 88 -1.91 2.21 12.96
CA ALA A 88 -2.78 1.11 13.35
C ALA A 88 -2.96 1.01 14.86
N LEU A 89 -1.87 1.15 15.64
CA LEU A 89 -1.91 1.19 17.10
C LEU A 89 -2.84 2.29 17.59
N HIS A 90 -2.62 3.52 17.11
CA HIS A 90 -3.45 4.66 17.48
C HIS A 90 -4.93 4.43 17.14
N TYR A 91 -5.21 3.84 15.98
CA TYR A 91 -6.57 3.52 15.57
C TYR A 91 -7.25 2.47 16.45
N VAL A 92 -6.57 1.35 16.75
CA VAL A 92 -7.15 0.28 17.56
C VAL A 92 -7.38 0.75 18.99
N GLU A 93 -6.41 1.44 19.58
CA GLU A 93 -6.55 1.98 20.94
C GLU A 93 -7.66 3.03 21.04
N SER A 94 -7.78 3.94 20.07
CA SER A 94 -8.88 4.90 20.03
C SER A 94 -10.24 4.23 19.82
N ARG A 95 -10.29 3.17 19.02
CA ARG A 95 -11.50 2.39 18.81
C ARG A 95 -11.94 1.68 20.10
N GLU A 96 -11.01 1.12 20.88
CA GLU A 96 -11.30 0.54 22.20
C GLU A 96 -11.83 1.59 23.19
N ARG A 97 -11.38 2.85 23.10
CA ARG A 97 -11.90 3.99 23.89
C ARG A 97 -13.25 4.53 23.41
N GLY A 98 -13.75 4.07 22.26
CA GLY A 98 -15.01 4.55 21.66
C GLY A 98 -14.91 5.87 20.90
N GLU A 99 -13.70 6.27 20.49
CA GLU A 99 -13.48 7.46 19.66
C GLU A 99 -13.66 7.11 18.16
N GLU A 100 -14.36 7.97 17.40
CA GLU A 100 -14.47 7.81 15.95
C GLU A 100 -13.28 8.48 15.25
N ILE A 101 -12.18 7.73 15.11
CA ILE A 101 -10.98 8.20 14.41
C ILE A 101 -10.95 7.66 12.99
N LYS A 102 -10.83 8.56 12.03
CA LYS A 102 -10.61 8.22 10.62
C LYS A 102 -9.12 8.17 10.34
N LEU A 103 -8.62 6.98 10.04
CA LEU A 103 -7.25 6.79 9.56
C LEU A 103 -6.99 7.64 8.30
N PRO A 104 -5.79 8.20 8.13
CA PRO A 104 -5.45 8.94 6.92
C PRO A 104 -5.43 8.00 5.71
N SER A 105 -5.82 8.53 4.55
CA SER A 105 -5.76 7.81 3.27
C SER A 105 -4.31 7.48 2.94
N VAL A 106 -4.01 6.21 2.69
CA VAL A 106 -2.67 5.77 2.30
C VAL A 106 -2.59 5.72 0.79
N GLU A 107 -1.59 6.40 0.22
CA GLU A 107 -1.21 6.24 -1.17
C GLU A 107 -0.39 4.95 -1.31
N VAL A 108 -1.05 3.89 -1.77
CA VAL A 108 -0.41 2.57 -1.98
C VAL A 108 0.46 2.64 -3.24
N SER A 109 1.66 3.20 -3.09
CA SER A 109 2.68 3.19 -4.15
C SER A 109 3.39 1.84 -4.16
N LEU A 110 3.29 1.11 -5.28
CA LEU A 110 4.02 -0.13 -5.48
C LEU A 110 5.53 0.18 -5.45
N ILE A 111 6.26 -0.45 -4.53
CA ILE A 111 7.72 -0.38 -4.49
C ILE A 111 8.24 -0.97 -5.80
N SER A 112 8.86 -0.13 -6.63
CA SER A 112 9.38 -0.54 -7.93
C SER A 112 10.55 -1.49 -7.72
N THR A 113 10.30 -2.80 -7.81
CA THR A 113 11.41 -3.74 -7.77
C THR A 113 12.20 -3.70 -9.06
N ARG A 114 13.47 -4.11 -9.02
CA ARG A 114 14.35 -4.13 -10.20
C ARG A 114 13.78 -4.92 -11.38
N GLY A 115 12.81 -5.82 -11.14
CA GLY A 115 12.02 -6.54 -12.13
C GLY A 115 10.87 -5.74 -12.76
N ASP A 116 10.40 -4.66 -12.14
CA ASP A 116 9.34 -3.76 -12.62
C ASP A 116 9.86 -2.63 -13.53
N LYS A 117 11.03 -2.81 -14.16
CA LYS A 117 11.58 -1.80 -15.06
C LYS A 117 10.53 -1.52 -16.16
N PRO A 118 10.01 -0.29 -16.30
CA PRO A 118 9.08 0.01 -17.38
C PRO A 118 9.82 -0.25 -18.69
N GLN A 119 9.30 -1.18 -19.50
CA GLN A 119 9.68 -1.23 -20.90
C GLN A 119 9.47 0.18 -21.45
N LYS A 120 10.53 0.80 -21.97
CA LYS A 120 10.50 2.14 -22.56
C LYS A 120 9.23 2.29 -23.40
N ALA A 121 8.25 3.02 -22.88
CA ALA A 121 7.10 3.43 -23.66
C ALA A 121 7.64 4.29 -24.80
N ALA A 122 7.41 3.81 -26.02
CA ALA A 122 7.74 4.50 -27.24
C ALA A 122 7.11 5.91 -27.22
N ALA A 123 7.89 6.89 -27.67
CA ALA A 123 7.48 8.28 -27.78
C ALA A 123 6.13 8.41 -28.50
N THR A 124 5.11 8.87 -27.78
CA THR A 124 3.87 9.32 -28.39
C THR A 124 3.83 10.85 -28.27
N LYS A 125 3.99 11.51 -29.41
CA LYS A 125 3.82 12.95 -29.56
C LYS A 125 2.34 13.27 -29.29
N THR A 126 2.05 14.03 -28.25
CA THR A 126 0.69 14.53 -28.01
C THR A 126 0.58 15.95 -28.56
N GLU A 127 -0.09 16.06 -29.69
CA GLU A 127 -0.66 17.31 -30.20
C GLU A 127 -1.57 17.95 -29.15
N LYS A 128 -1.43 19.26 -28.97
CA LYS A 128 -2.20 20.05 -28.02
C LYS A 128 -3.57 20.39 -28.62
N PRO A 129 -4.71 20.09 -27.98
CA PRO A 129 -6.03 20.39 -28.52
C PRO A 129 -6.41 21.87 -28.36
N THR A 130 -7.14 22.33 -29.36
CA THR A 130 -7.82 23.62 -29.53
C THR A 130 -8.79 23.97 -28.40
N LYS A 131 -8.76 25.25 -28.00
CA LYS A 131 -9.58 25.89 -26.94
C LYS A 131 -11.05 26.04 -27.39
N PRO A 132 -12.06 25.78 -26.54
CA PRO A 132 -13.47 25.78 -26.94
C PRO A 132 -14.10 27.19 -26.99
N ALA A 133 -15.10 27.29 -27.87
CA ALA A 133 -15.88 28.45 -28.25
C ALA A 133 -16.74 29.04 -27.12
N LYS A 134 -16.93 30.37 -27.15
CA LYS A 134 -17.94 31.11 -26.37
C LYS A 134 -18.94 31.74 -27.34
N ALA A 135 -20.22 31.38 -27.21
CA ALA A 135 -21.36 31.88 -28.00
C ALA A 135 -22.03 33.11 -27.31
N PRO A 136 -23.12 33.71 -27.85
CA PRO A 136 -23.10 34.68 -28.95
C PRO A 136 -23.83 36.02 -28.67
N ALA A 137 -23.54 37.01 -29.54
CA ALA A 137 -24.34 38.12 -30.09
C ALA A 137 -25.31 38.99 -29.25
N LYS A 138 -25.06 40.31 -29.27
CA LYS A 138 -26.10 41.36 -29.47
C LYS A 138 -25.53 42.50 -30.37
N PRO A 139 -26.24 42.97 -31.41
CA PRO A 139 -25.74 43.98 -32.36
C PRO A 139 -26.38 45.37 -32.16
N LYS A 140 -25.91 46.35 -32.96
CA LYS A 140 -26.41 47.73 -33.28
C LYS A 140 -25.51 48.84 -32.70
N THR A 141 -25.06 49.91 -33.37
CA THR A 141 -25.14 50.49 -34.74
C THR A 141 -24.13 51.69 -34.79
N PRO A 142 -23.90 52.42 -35.91
CA PRO A 142 -22.59 52.95 -36.33
C PRO A 142 -22.41 54.51 -36.27
N LYS A 143 -21.23 54.97 -36.77
CA LYS A 143 -20.79 56.36 -37.13
C LYS A 143 -20.26 57.18 -35.94
N LYS A 144 -19.28 58.09 -36.03
CA LYS A 144 -18.69 58.88 -37.14
C LYS A 144 -17.41 59.57 -36.63
N LYS A 145 -16.46 59.82 -37.55
CA LYS A 145 -15.51 60.96 -37.66
C LYS A 145 -14.95 61.61 -36.37
N THR A 146 -13.63 61.70 -36.27
CA THR A 146 -12.90 62.96 -36.59
C THR A 146 -11.52 62.57 -37.14
#